data_AF-T1H6H5-F1
#
_entry.id   AF-T1H6H5-F1
#
_cell.length_a   1.000
_cell.length_b   1.000
_cell.length_c   1.000
_cell.angle_alpha   90.00
_cell.angle_beta   90.00
_cell.angle_gamma   90.00
#
_symmetry.space_group_name_H-M   'P 1'
#
loop_
_entity.id
_entity.type
_entity.pdbx_description
1 polymer ?
#
loop_
_entity_poly.entity_id
_entity_poly.type
_entity_poly.pdbx_seq_one_letter_code
_entity_poly.pdbx_strand_id
1 'polypeptide(L)'
;LSKGILEMKFMMKTKVKVDKEAEEDEGKHMYQNEITDKMGSNSNFLIEPSFVNIEELSVCRFSCRGMNPEIEKLLLNEKLGKEAATKPKMETEVSDKEMATFYNKTNDLIKKEIRIHKKLKNKRVTILIRLNLDLKF
;
A
#
# COMPACT_ATOMS: atom_id res chain seq x y z
N LEU A 1 20.74 10.59 13.83
CA LEU A 1 21.68 9.46 13.59
C LEU A 1 23.09 10.04 13.46
N SER A 2 24.15 9.33 13.86
CA SER A 2 25.51 9.87 13.66
C SER A 2 25.88 9.87 12.17
N LYS A 3 26.66 10.87 11.75
CA LYS A 3 27.10 11.03 10.34
C LYS A 3 27.82 9.77 9.84
N GLY A 4 28.68 9.17 10.67
CA GLY A 4 29.42 7.96 10.31
C GLY A 4 28.54 6.72 10.06
N ILE A 5 27.38 6.59 10.74
CA ILE A 5 26.44 5.49 10.46
C ILE A 5 25.70 5.74 9.13
N LEU A 6 25.37 7.00 8.83
CA LEU A 6 24.65 7.38 7.62
C LEU A 6 25.49 7.18 6.34
N GLU A 7 26.82 7.24 6.45
CA GLU A 7 27.76 6.97 5.35
C GLU A 7 27.92 5.48 5.00
N MET A 8 27.39 4.57 5.84
CA MET A 8 27.47 3.14 5.56
C MET A 8 26.58 2.73 4.39
N LYS A 9 27.02 1.74 3.61
CA LYS A 9 26.33 1.28 2.38
C LYS A 9 24.87 0.90 2.61
N PHE A 10 24.55 0.28 3.75
CA PHE A 10 23.18 -0.11 4.07
C PHE A 10 22.25 1.08 4.40
N MET A 11 22.83 2.23 4.75
CA MET A 11 22.10 3.48 5.03
C MET A 11 21.99 4.41 3.83
N MET A 12 22.50 4.05 2.65
CA MET A 12 22.50 4.92 1.46
C MET A 12 21.11 5.45 1.10
N LYS A 13 20.05 4.63 1.20
CA LYS A 13 18.68 5.09 0.93
C LYS A 13 18.21 6.14 1.94
N THR A 14 18.57 5.97 3.21
CA THR A 14 18.23 6.92 4.28
C THR A 14 19.04 8.20 4.15
N LYS A 15 20.32 8.08 3.77
CA LYS A 15 21.20 9.22 3.48
C LYS A 15 20.60 10.11 2.39
N VAL A 16 20.25 9.52 1.24
CA VAL A 16 19.65 10.25 0.11
C VAL A 16 18.36 10.98 0.52
N LYS A 17 17.53 10.37 1.38
CA LYS A 17 16.32 11.04 1.90
C LYS A 17 16.65 12.23 2.79
N VAL A 18 17.57 12.05 3.74
CA VAL A 18 17.98 13.11 4.68
C VAL A 18 18.65 14.27 3.93
N ASP A 19 19.52 13.98 2.98
CA ASP A 19 20.20 14.99 2.17
C ASP A 19 19.19 15.76 1.31
N LYS A 20 18.21 15.06 0.72
CA LYS A 20 17.13 15.69 -0.05
C LYS A 20 16.25 16.60 0.82
N GLU A 21 15.88 16.15 2.02
CA GLU A 21 15.11 16.98 2.96
C GLU A 21 15.90 18.24 3.36
N ALA A 22 17.21 18.11 3.61
CA ALA A 22 18.07 19.24 3.90
C ALA A 22 18.16 20.22 2.71
N GLU A 23 18.34 19.73 1.49
CA GLU A 23 18.34 20.56 0.27
C GLU A 23 17.01 21.29 0.06
N GLU A 24 15.87 20.61 0.31
CA GLU A 24 14.55 21.22 0.20
C GLU A 24 14.33 22.32 1.25
N ASP A 25 14.79 22.11 2.49
CA ASP A 25 14.64 23.09 3.56
C ASP A 25 15.59 24.29 3.38
N GLU A 26 16.83 24.05 2.94
CA GLU A 26 17.77 25.10 2.55
C GLU A 26 17.26 25.89 1.35
N GLY A 27 16.71 25.21 0.34
CA GLY A 27 16.09 25.84 -0.83
C GLY A 27 14.89 26.70 -0.44
N LYS A 28 14.00 26.19 0.41
CA LYS A 28 12.87 26.97 0.95
C LYS A 28 13.36 28.21 1.69
N HIS A 29 14.35 28.06 2.58
CA HIS A 29 14.88 29.17 3.37
C HIS A 29 15.57 30.23 2.48
N MET A 30 16.27 29.81 1.42
CA MET A 30 16.94 30.70 0.48
C MET A 30 15.95 31.54 -0.34
N TYR A 31 14.86 30.94 -0.81
CA TYR A 31 13.89 31.59 -1.71
C TYR A 31 12.62 32.08 -1.01
N GLN A 32 12.52 31.94 0.32
CA GLN A 32 11.34 32.34 1.10
C GLN A 32 10.98 33.84 0.92
N ASN A 33 11.99 34.68 0.70
CA ASN A 33 11.80 36.13 0.52
C ASN A 33 11.50 36.53 -0.93
N GLU A 34 11.76 35.65 -1.89
CA GLU A 34 11.65 35.93 -3.33
C GLU A 34 10.39 35.32 -3.95
N ILE A 35 9.87 34.22 -3.39
CA ILE A 35 8.67 33.55 -3.88
C ILE A 35 7.43 34.19 -3.25
N THR A 36 6.78 35.09 -3.98
CA THR A 36 5.45 35.60 -3.63
C THR A 36 4.35 34.55 -3.79
N ASP A 37 3.31 34.58 -2.95
CA ASP A 37 2.12 33.69 -3.00
C ASP A 37 1.45 33.63 -4.39
N LYS A 38 1.58 34.70 -5.19
CA LYS A 38 1.07 34.78 -6.58
C LYS A 38 1.85 33.94 -7.60
N MET A 39 3.07 33.51 -7.25
CA MET A 39 3.86 32.58 -8.08
C MET A 39 3.31 31.15 -7.99
N GLY A 40 2.60 30.82 -6.89
CA GLY A 40 1.94 29.53 -6.69
C GLY A 40 0.49 29.49 -7.16
N SER A 41 -0.09 30.61 -7.62
CA SER A 41 -1.45 30.63 -8.14
C SER A 41 -1.46 30.09 -9.57
N ASN A 42 -2.03 28.90 -9.73
CA ASN A 42 -2.30 28.21 -10.98
C ASN A 42 -2.82 29.19 -12.05
N SER A 43 -2.10 29.30 -13.16
CA SER A 43 -2.66 29.91 -14.36
C SER A 43 -3.94 29.16 -14.74
N ASN A 44 -4.98 29.86 -15.20
CA ASN A 44 -6.23 29.25 -15.70
C ASN A 44 -6.02 28.36 -16.94
N PHE A 45 -4.80 28.30 -17.46
CA PHE A 45 -4.40 27.50 -18.61
C PHE A 45 -3.50 26.35 -18.16
N LEU A 46 -3.81 25.16 -18.65
CA LEU A 46 -2.97 23.98 -18.56
C LEU A 46 -2.15 23.90 -19.85
N ILE A 47 -0.87 24.24 -19.77
CA ILE A 47 0.06 24.11 -20.89
C ILE A 47 0.77 22.77 -20.72
N GLU A 48 0.28 21.76 -21.44
CA GLU A 48 0.88 20.43 -21.41
C GLU A 48 1.76 20.23 -22.66
N PRO A 49 3.06 19.92 -22.50
CA PRO A 49 3.97 19.76 -23.65
C PRO A 49 3.76 18.44 -24.41
N SER A 50 2.99 17.50 -23.85
CA SER A 50 2.78 16.17 -24.43
C SER A 50 1.36 15.95 -24.93
N PHE A 51 1.23 15.38 -26.13
CA PHE A 51 -0.07 15.01 -26.72
C PHE A 51 -0.65 13.69 -26.19
N VAL A 52 0.08 12.97 -25.34
CA VAL A 52 -0.29 11.63 -24.84
C VAL A 52 -1.69 11.64 -24.19
N ASN A 53 -1.99 12.68 -23.41
CA ASN A 53 -3.25 12.80 -22.69
C ASN A 53 -4.43 13.24 -23.58
N ILE A 54 -4.15 13.97 -24.65
CA ILE A 54 -5.18 14.52 -25.55
C ILE A 54 -5.62 13.47 -26.55
N GLU A 55 -4.68 12.72 -27.13
CA GLU A 55 -4.94 11.76 -28.20
C GLU A 55 -5.06 10.31 -27.71
N GLU A 56 -5.06 10.09 -26.38
CA GLU A 56 -5.07 8.76 -25.74
C GLU A 56 -4.10 7.77 -26.40
N LEU A 57 -2.87 8.23 -26.66
CA LEU A 57 -1.94 7.50 -27.50
C LEU A 57 -1.53 6.17 -26.87
N SER A 58 -1.74 5.07 -27.59
CA SER A 58 -1.29 3.74 -27.16
C SER A 58 0.23 3.60 -27.25
N VAL A 59 0.80 2.65 -26.50
CA VAL A 59 2.24 2.39 -26.48
C VAL A 59 2.77 2.07 -27.88
N CYS A 60 3.84 2.77 -28.30
CA CYS A 60 4.42 2.61 -29.64
C CYS A 60 5.13 1.26 -29.87
N ARG A 61 5.43 0.51 -28.79
CA ARG A 61 5.94 -0.86 -28.88
C ARG A 61 4.78 -1.83 -29.02
N PHE A 62 4.61 -2.37 -30.23
CA PHE A 62 3.60 -3.37 -30.53
C PHE A 62 4.21 -4.49 -31.37
N SER A 63 3.71 -5.71 -31.17
CA SER A 63 3.99 -6.87 -32.00
C SER A 63 2.68 -7.54 -32.37
N CYS A 64 2.66 -8.18 -33.52
CA CYS A 64 1.50 -8.91 -34.01
C CYS A 64 1.88 -10.33 -34.43
N ARG A 65 0.86 -11.19 -34.47
CA ARG A 65 0.94 -12.57 -35.00
C ARG A 65 2.00 -13.43 -34.30
N GLY A 66 2.26 -13.20 -33.03
CA GLY A 66 3.18 -14.00 -32.23
C GLY A 66 4.66 -13.75 -32.53
N MET A 67 5.01 -12.67 -33.25
CA MET A 67 6.41 -12.31 -33.55
C MET A 67 7.21 -12.04 -32.26
N ASN A 68 6.55 -11.47 -31.25
CA ASN A 68 7.11 -11.34 -29.91
C ASN A 68 6.00 -11.53 -28.85
N PRO A 69 5.92 -12.72 -28.22
CA PRO A 69 4.85 -13.01 -27.27
C PRO A 69 4.96 -12.20 -25.98
N GLU A 70 6.14 -11.68 -25.62
CA GLU A 70 6.31 -10.86 -24.41
C GLU A 70 5.68 -9.49 -24.59
N ILE A 71 5.89 -8.86 -25.75
CA ILE A 71 5.29 -7.56 -26.08
C ILE A 71 3.76 -7.68 -26.22
N GLU A 72 3.25 -8.78 -26.81
CA GLU A 72 1.80 -9.01 -26.89
C GLU A 72 1.17 -9.17 -25.50
N LYS A 73 1.83 -9.87 -24.57
CA LYS A 73 1.37 -9.98 -23.17
C LYS A 73 1.34 -8.64 -22.47
N LEU A 74 2.36 -7.79 -22.67
CA LEU A 74 2.40 -6.45 -22.10
C LEU A 74 1.24 -5.59 -22.61
N LEU A 75 0.99 -5.61 -23.91
CA LEU A 75 -0.12 -4.88 -24.52
C LEU A 75 -1.49 -5.37 -24.01
N LEU A 76 -1.64 -6.69 -23.83
CA LEU A 76 -2.86 -7.26 -23.28
C LEU A 76 -3.10 -6.80 -21.83
N ASN A 77 -2.06 -6.78 -21.00
CA ASN A 77 -2.16 -6.31 -19.62
C ASN A 77 -2.53 -4.82 -19.53
N GLU A 78 -1.98 -3.98 -20.41
CA GLU A 78 -2.34 -2.56 -20.47
C GLU A 78 -3.82 -2.37 -20.83
N LYS A 79 -4.32 -3.13 -21.83
CA LYS A 79 -5.75 -3.11 -22.20
C LYS A 79 -6.64 -3.56 -21.05
N LEU A 80 -6.29 -4.66 -20.38
CA LEU A 80 -7.04 -5.14 -19.21
C LEU A 80 -7.04 -4.12 -18.07
N GLY A 81 -5.94 -3.39 -17.85
CA GLY A 81 -5.87 -2.32 -16.87
C GLY A 81 -6.80 -1.14 -17.19
N LYS A 82 -6.84 -0.70 -18.46
CA LYS A 82 -7.75 0.36 -18.92
C LYS A 82 -9.21 -0.06 -18.80
N GLU A 83 -9.53 -1.29 -19.21
CA GLU A 83 -10.87 -1.84 -19.06
C GLU A 83 -11.29 -2.00 -17.59
N ALA A 84 -10.39 -2.39 -16.70
CA ALA A 84 -10.70 -2.51 -15.27
C ALA A 84 -11.03 -1.15 -14.64
N ALA A 85 -10.40 -0.07 -15.11
CA ALA A 85 -10.68 1.28 -14.65
C ALA A 85 -12.04 1.82 -15.15
N THR A 86 -12.47 1.42 -16.34
CA THR A 86 -13.72 1.88 -16.96
C THR A 86 -14.91 0.97 -16.70
N LYS A 87 -14.69 -0.30 -16.35
CA LYS A 87 -15.76 -1.24 -16.01
C LYS A 87 -16.55 -0.70 -14.81
N PRO A 88 -17.87 -0.50 -14.94
CA PRO A 88 -18.70 -0.16 -13.78
C PRO A 88 -18.56 -1.28 -12.75
N LYS A 89 -18.62 -0.91 -11.45
CA LYS A 89 -18.59 -1.88 -10.36
C LYS A 89 -19.59 -2.99 -10.69
N MET A 90 -19.09 -4.23 -10.77
CA MET A 90 -19.94 -5.39 -11.04
C MET A 90 -21.10 -5.38 -10.04
N GLU A 91 -22.32 -5.59 -10.55
CA GLU A 91 -23.49 -5.73 -9.71
C GLU A 91 -23.24 -6.90 -8.76
N THR A 92 -23.08 -6.57 -7.49
CA THR A 92 -22.88 -7.53 -6.42
C THR A 92 -24.20 -7.62 -5.68
N GLU A 93 -24.69 -8.84 -5.48
CA GLU A 93 -25.94 -9.07 -4.73
C GLU A 93 -25.82 -8.65 -3.27
N VAL A 94 -24.59 -8.54 -2.75
CA VAL A 94 -24.29 -8.19 -1.35
C VAL A 94 -23.47 -6.91 -1.31
N SER A 95 -23.89 -5.96 -0.49
CA SER A 95 -23.16 -4.71 -0.29
C SER A 95 -21.88 -4.94 0.54
N ASP A 96 -20.80 -4.21 0.25
CA ASP A 96 -19.55 -4.22 1.04
C ASP A 96 -19.80 -4.02 2.53
N LYS A 97 -20.79 -3.19 2.89
CA LYS A 97 -21.18 -2.95 4.28
C LYS A 97 -21.75 -4.20 4.95
N GLU A 98 -22.62 -4.91 4.25
CA GLU A 98 -23.22 -6.15 4.74
C GLU A 98 -22.15 -7.22 4.91
N MET A 99 -21.26 -7.36 3.92
CA MET A 99 -20.12 -8.27 3.96
C MET A 99 -19.20 -7.97 5.15
N ALA A 100 -18.86 -6.70 5.38
CA ALA A 100 -18.04 -6.27 6.52
C ALA A 100 -18.71 -6.60 7.87
N THR A 101 -20.03 -6.39 8.00
CA THR A 101 -20.75 -6.76 9.23
C THR A 101 -20.76 -8.26 9.47
N PHE A 102 -20.92 -9.07 8.42
CA PHE A 102 -20.84 -10.52 8.50
C PHE A 102 -19.44 -10.98 8.94
N TYR A 103 -18.39 -10.49 8.28
CA TYR A 103 -17.00 -10.81 8.63
C TYR A 103 -16.64 -10.43 10.08
N ASN A 104 -17.12 -9.28 10.56
CA ASN A 104 -16.87 -8.88 11.94
C ASN A 104 -17.57 -9.82 12.94
N LYS A 105 -18.85 -10.17 12.68
CA LYS A 105 -19.59 -11.12 13.51
C LYS A 105 -18.92 -12.49 13.54
N THR A 106 -18.50 -13.03 12.41
CA THR A 106 -17.82 -14.34 12.35
C THR A 106 -16.47 -14.31 13.07
N ASN A 107 -15.68 -13.24 12.89
CA ASN A 107 -14.42 -13.06 13.60
C ASN A 107 -14.62 -12.99 15.13
N ASP A 108 -15.68 -12.35 15.61
CA ASP A 108 -15.97 -12.27 17.04
C ASP A 108 -16.41 -13.62 17.64
N LEU A 109 -17.16 -14.42 16.88
CA LEU A 109 -17.48 -15.80 17.26
C LEU A 109 -16.20 -16.66 17.34
N ILE A 110 -15.33 -16.59 16.34
CA ILE A 110 -14.05 -17.32 16.32
C ILE A 110 -13.18 -16.92 17.51
N LYS A 111 -13.07 -15.62 17.82
CA LYS A 111 -12.34 -15.14 19.00
C LYS A 111 -12.92 -15.70 20.30
N LYS A 112 -14.25 -15.80 20.40
CA LYS A 112 -14.93 -16.35 21.58
C LYS A 112 -14.61 -17.84 21.76
N GLU A 113 -14.68 -18.63 20.69
CA GLU A 113 -14.31 -20.06 20.71
C GLU A 113 -12.85 -20.27 21.13
N ILE A 114 -11.92 -19.51 20.53
CA ILE A 114 -10.49 -19.56 20.90
C ILE A 114 -10.30 -19.21 22.38
N ARG A 115 -11.03 -18.22 22.91
CA ARG A 115 -10.96 -17.82 24.32
C ARG A 115 -11.47 -18.93 25.24
N ILE A 116 -12.57 -19.61 24.88
CA ILE A 116 -13.12 -20.74 25.64
C ILE A 116 -12.12 -21.90 25.66
N HIS A 117 -11.57 -22.28 24.51
CA HIS A 117 -10.57 -23.33 24.42
C HIS A 117 -9.32 -23.04 25.26
N LYS A 118 -8.81 -21.80 25.24
CA LYS A 118 -7.68 -21.39 26.11
C LYS A 118 -8.01 -21.51 27.60
N LYS A 119 -9.21 -21.07 28.03
CA LYS A 119 -9.65 -21.19 29.43
C LYS A 119 -9.75 -22.64 29.89
N LEU A 120 -10.32 -23.51 29.06
CA LEU A 120 -10.45 -24.95 29.35
C LEU A 120 -9.07 -25.61 29.47
N LYS A 121 -8.13 -25.28 28.57
CA LYS A 121 -6.76 -25.79 28.62
C LYS A 121 -6.03 -25.36 29.89
N ASN A 122 -6.16 -24.09 30.27
CA ASN A 122 -5.56 -23.57 31.51
C ASN A 122 -6.16 -24.25 32.75
N LYS A 123 -7.49 -24.42 32.82
CA LYS A 123 -8.16 -25.09 33.95
C LYS A 123 -7.73 -26.56 34.08
N ARG A 124 -7.56 -27.27 32.97
CA ARG A 124 -7.01 -28.65 32.95
C ARG A 124 -5.59 -28.71 33.50
N VAL A 125 -4.72 -27.78 33.09
CA VAL A 125 -3.34 -27.69 33.60
C VAL A 125 -3.33 -27.42 35.11
N THR A 126 -4.16 -26.50 35.60
CA THR A 126 -4.25 -26.21 37.04
C THR A 126 -4.73 -27.41 37.87
N ILE A 127 -5.72 -28.16 37.37
CA ILE A 127 -6.22 -29.37 38.04
C ILE A 127 -5.13 -30.46 38.07
N LEU A 128 -4.43 -30.68 36.97
CA LEU A 128 -3.32 -31.64 36.90
C LEU A 128 -2.17 -31.29 37.87
N ILE A 129 -1.85 -30.00 38.01
CA ILE A 129 -0.84 -29.53 38.96
C ILE A 129 -1.28 -29.79 40.40
N ARG A 130 -2.55 -29.48 40.76
CA ARG A 130 -3.09 -29.73 42.10
C ARG A 130 -3.08 -31.22 42.46
N LEU A 131 -3.61 -32.07 41.58
CA LEU A 131 -3.64 -33.52 41.81
C LEU A 131 -2.23 -34.11 41.99
N ASN A 132 -1.22 -33.61 41.26
CA ASN A 132 0.17 -34.04 41.42
C ASN A 132 0.83 -33.54 42.72
N LEU A 133 0.36 -32.44 43.31
CA LEU A 133 0.82 -31.95 44.60
C LEU A 133 0.20 -32.74 45.77
N ASP A 134 -1.08 -33.11 45.66
CA ASP A 134 -1.79 -33.88 46.69
C ASP A 134 -1.31 -35.34 46.79
N LEU A 135 -0.67 -35.88 45.74
CA LEU A 135 -0.05 -37.22 45.73
C LEU A 135 1.36 -37.28 46.34
N LYS A 136 1.93 -36.14 46.74
CA LYS A 136 3.30 -36.03 47.28
C LYS A 136 3.38 -35.77 48.80
N PHE A 137 2.24 -35.77 49.49
CA PHE A 137 2.14 -35.78 50.95
C PHE A 137 1.68 -37.16 51.43
#